data_AF-A0AAU4BRR8-F1
#
_entry.id   AF-A0AAU4BRR8-F1
#
_cell.length_a   1.000
_cell.length_b   1.000
_cell.length_c   1.000
_cell.angle_alpha   90.00
_cell.angle_beta   90.00
_cell.angle_gamma   90.00
#
_symmetry.space_group_name_H-M   'P 1'
#
loop_
_entity.id
_entity.type
_entity.pdbx_description
1 polymer ?
#
loop_
_entity_poly.entity_id
_entity_poly.type
_entity_poly.pdbx_seq_one_letter_code
_entity_poly.pdbx_strand_id
1 'polypeptide(L)'
;MLEAVTAFQGTPDDVTAAVQARLDRSQVIHQAGHRFAVVIEEEVLRHRIGDVDTMAGQFGHLLSMMSLPAVSLGVIPFAGPPRQMWPVPTFDVFDERRVHIELLSATVTITAPTEVGVYVKAHTQLAASAVHGAAARRLITAAIDALG
;
A
#
# COMPACT_ATOMS: atom_id res chain seq x y z
N MET A 1 0.16 5.87 13.40
CA MET A 1 -0.93 5.39 12.52
C MET A 1 -1.94 4.51 13.25
N LEU A 2 -1.57 3.37 13.84
CA LEU A 2 -2.55 2.49 14.50
C LEU A 2 -3.28 3.20 15.66
N GLU A 3 -2.54 3.96 16.47
CA GLU A 3 -3.11 4.84 17.51
C GLU A 3 -4.10 5.88 16.95
N ALA A 4 -3.83 6.45 15.78
CA ALA A 4 -4.74 7.41 15.14
C ALA A 4 -6.04 6.74 14.66
N VAL A 5 -5.96 5.48 14.21
CA VAL A 5 -7.13 4.67 13.83
C VAL A 5 -7.93 4.28 15.08
N THR A 6 -7.28 3.82 16.14
CA THR A 6 -7.94 3.47 17.42
C THR A 6 -8.62 4.69 18.04
N ALA A 7 -7.93 5.85 18.08
CA ALA A 7 -8.50 7.11 18.56
C ALA A 7 -9.74 7.53 17.75
N PHE A 8 -9.73 7.29 16.44
CA PHE A 8 -10.88 7.58 15.58
C PHE A 8 -12.04 6.59 15.78
N GLN A 9 -11.75 5.30 15.95
CA GLN A 9 -12.75 4.24 16.06
C GLN A 9 -13.33 4.06 17.47
N GLY A 10 -12.70 4.64 18.50
CA GLY A 10 -13.18 4.58 19.89
C GLY A 10 -13.16 3.17 20.49
N THR A 11 -12.34 2.27 19.94
CA THR A 11 -12.22 0.87 20.35
C THR A 11 -11.17 0.70 21.46
N PRO A 12 -11.30 -0.35 22.32
CA PRO A 12 -10.31 -0.64 23.35
C PRO A 12 -8.92 -0.89 22.75
N ASP A 13 -7.91 -0.38 23.43
CA ASP A 13 -6.52 -0.37 22.97
C ASP A 13 -5.87 -1.75 23.09
N ASP A 14 -6.10 -2.64 22.12
CA ASP A 14 -5.29 -3.85 21.91
C ASP A 14 -4.28 -3.66 20.78
N VAL A 15 -3.65 -2.47 20.77
CA VAL A 15 -2.63 -2.07 19.79
C VAL A 15 -1.48 -3.07 19.77
N THR A 16 -1.11 -3.67 20.90
CA THR A 16 0.00 -4.64 20.96
C THR A 16 -0.31 -5.92 20.18
N ALA A 17 -1.46 -6.57 20.38
CA ALA A 17 -1.82 -7.77 19.63
C ALA A 17 -2.04 -7.47 18.14
N ALA A 18 -2.65 -6.32 17.83
CA ALA A 18 -2.86 -5.88 16.46
C ALA A 18 -1.54 -5.58 15.72
N VAL A 19 -0.55 -4.99 16.42
CA VAL A 19 0.81 -4.78 15.91
C VAL A 19 1.51 -6.12 15.66
N GLN A 20 1.47 -7.05 16.61
CA GLN A 20 2.10 -8.37 16.43
C GLN A 20 1.49 -9.13 15.24
N ALA A 21 0.15 -9.19 15.15
CA ALA A 21 -0.52 -9.82 14.02
C ALA A 21 -0.21 -9.13 12.66
N ARG A 22 0.16 -7.85 12.67
CA ARG A 22 0.62 -7.11 11.48
C ARG A 22 2.09 -7.42 11.15
N LEU A 23 2.94 -7.54 12.16
CA LEU A 23 4.34 -7.94 12.00
C LEU A 23 4.45 -9.36 11.46
N ASP A 24 3.66 -10.30 11.99
CA ASP A 24 3.63 -11.69 11.52
C ASP A 24 3.20 -11.80 10.06
N ARG A 25 2.19 -11.01 9.65
CA ARG A 25 1.77 -10.92 8.24
C ARG A 25 2.85 -10.31 7.35
N SER A 26 3.63 -9.35 7.86
CA SER A 26 4.73 -8.76 7.10
C SER A 26 5.82 -9.78 6.77
N GLN A 27 6.05 -10.78 7.63
CA GLN A 27 7.06 -11.83 7.39
C GLN A 27 6.78 -12.67 6.12
N VAL A 28 5.53 -12.72 5.65
CA VAL A 28 5.17 -13.45 4.42
C VAL A 28 5.90 -12.89 3.20
N ILE A 29 6.31 -11.61 3.22
CA ILE A 29 7.07 -10.98 2.12
C ILE A 29 8.46 -11.61 1.91
N HIS A 30 8.99 -12.26 2.96
CA HIS A 30 10.29 -12.94 2.95
C HIS A 30 10.17 -14.45 2.69
N GLN A 31 8.96 -15.00 2.65
CA GLN A 31 8.73 -16.42 2.41
C GLN A 31 8.82 -16.73 0.90
N ALA A 32 9.48 -17.84 0.57
CA ALA A 32 9.60 -18.29 -0.81
C ALA A 32 8.21 -18.67 -1.38
N GLY A 33 8.00 -18.39 -2.67
CA GLY A 33 6.76 -18.73 -3.39
C GLY A 33 5.71 -17.61 -3.44
N HIS A 34 5.92 -16.49 -2.75
CA HIS A 34 5.04 -15.33 -2.79
C HIS A 34 5.60 -14.21 -3.68
N ARG A 35 4.71 -13.50 -4.37
CA ARG A 35 5.04 -12.30 -5.16
C ARG A 35 4.04 -11.21 -4.84
N PHE A 36 4.52 -9.98 -4.73
CA PHE A 36 3.75 -8.82 -4.33
C PHE A 36 3.91 -7.73 -5.40
N ALA A 37 2.79 -7.35 -6.02
CA ALA A 37 2.72 -6.24 -6.96
C ALA A 37 1.93 -5.10 -6.32
N VAL A 38 2.64 -4.15 -5.72
CA VAL A 38 2.08 -3.04 -4.96
C VAL A 38 2.13 -1.78 -5.81
N VAL A 39 1.02 -1.04 -5.86
CA VAL A 39 0.95 0.26 -6.51
C VAL A 39 0.42 1.27 -5.51
N ILE A 40 1.12 2.39 -5.35
CA ILE A 40 0.69 3.50 -4.49
C ILE A 40 0.63 4.79 -5.28
N GLU A 41 -0.18 5.73 -4.83
CA GLU A 41 -0.21 7.10 -5.36
C GLU A 41 0.90 7.93 -4.72
N GLU A 42 1.57 8.81 -5.48
CA GLU A 42 2.56 9.73 -4.90
C GLU A 42 1.94 10.61 -3.80
N GLU A 43 0.64 10.91 -3.92
CA GLU A 43 -0.11 11.70 -2.93
C GLU A 43 -0.07 11.11 -1.52
N VAL A 44 -0.11 9.78 -1.40
CA VAL A 44 -0.10 9.16 -0.07
C VAL A 44 1.22 9.38 0.67
N LEU A 45 2.31 9.65 -0.05
CA LEU A 45 3.61 9.97 0.54
C LEU A 45 3.66 11.38 1.14
N ARG A 46 2.63 12.21 0.91
CA ARG A 46 2.54 13.56 1.48
C ARG A 46 1.70 13.63 2.76
N HIS A 47 0.95 12.58 3.07
CA HIS A 47 0.16 12.50 4.31
C HIS A 47 1.05 12.22 5.51
N ARG A 48 1.16 13.19 6.44
CA ARG A 48 1.94 13.08 7.67
C ARG A 48 1.08 12.55 8.82
N ILE A 49 1.04 11.23 8.99
CA ILE A 49 0.25 10.55 10.04
C ILE A 49 1.15 10.14 11.24
N GLY A 50 2.28 10.84 11.40
CA GLY A 50 3.28 10.66 12.43
C GLY A 50 4.29 11.81 12.42
N ASP A 51 5.23 11.78 13.38
CA ASP A 51 6.37 12.71 13.39
C ASP A 51 7.36 12.42 12.26
N VAL A 52 8.34 13.32 12.10
CA VAL A 52 9.35 13.24 11.02
C VAL A 52 10.09 11.91 11.05
N ASP A 53 10.56 11.48 12.23
CA ASP A 53 11.33 10.25 12.39
C ASP A 53 10.49 9.01 12.04
N THR A 54 9.22 8.97 12.47
CA THR A 54 8.29 7.91 12.13
C THR A 54 8.06 7.85 10.62
N MET A 55 7.79 8.99 9.99
CA MET A 55 7.52 9.04 8.54
C MET A 55 8.77 8.65 7.72
N ALA A 56 9.95 9.13 8.12
CA ALA A 56 11.22 8.77 7.50
C ALA A 56 11.48 7.26 7.62
N GLY A 57 11.17 6.66 8.78
CA GLY A 57 11.24 5.21 8.98
C GLY A 57 10.28 4.44 8.08
N GLN A 58 9.03 4.89 7.92
CA GLN A 58 8.06 4.26 7.02
C GLN A 58 8.51 4.30 5.56
N PHE A 59 8.97 5.45 5.08
CA PHE A 59 9.46 5.60 3.70
C PHE A 59 10.77 4.84 3.47
N GLY A 60 11.67 4.81 4.47
CA GLY A 60 12.86 3.97 4.47
C GLY A 60 12.51 2.48 4.36
N HIS A 61 11.45 2.04 5.03
CA HIS A 61 10.95 0.68 4.91
C HIS A 61 10.41 0.38 3.50
N LEU A 62 9.67 1.29 2.86
CA LEU A 62 9.27 1.16 1.45
C LEU A 62 10.50 0.96 0.54
N LEU A 63 11.53 1.78 0.71
CA LEU A 63 12.77 1.68 -0.05
C LEU A 63 13.50 0.34 0.17
N SER A 64 13.48 -0.18 1.39
CA SER A 64 14.03 -1.49 1.71
C SER A 64 13.25 -2.61 1.00
N MET A 65 11.92 -2.58 1.04
CA MET A 65 11.08 -3.59 0.38
C MET A 65 11.27 -3.61 -1.14
N MET A 66 11.54 -2.46 -1.77
CA MET A 66 11.86 -2.39 -3.20
C MET A 66 13.11 -3.19 -3.60
N SER A 67 13.97 -3.57 -2.65
CA SER A 67 15.15 -4.40 -2.91
C SER A 67 14.84 -5.90 -2.90
N LEU A 68 13.65 -6.31 -2.43
CA LEU A 68 13.27 -7.72 -2.35
C LEU A 68 12.85 -8.25 -3.73
N PRO A 69 13.40 -9.39 -4.21
CA PRO A 69 13.04 -9.95 -5.51
C PRO A 69 11.56 -10.33 -5.65
N ALA A 70 10.88 -10.57 -4.53
CA ALA A 70 9.46 -10.90 -4.48
C ALA A 70 8.55 -9.67 -4.62
N VAL A 71 9.09 -8.46 -4.57
CA VAL A 71 8.31 -7.22 -4.47
C VAL A 71 8.52 -6.36 -5.71
N SER A 72 7.42 -6.01 -6.36
CA SER A 72 7.34 -4.92 -7.33
C SER A 72 6.53 -3.80 -6.71
N LEU A 73 7.18 -2.66 -6.44
CA LEU A 73 6.51 -1.44 -5.99
C LEU A 73 6.50 -0.40 -7.10
N GLY A 74 5.30 -0.03 -7.53
CA GLY A 74 5.01 1.07 -8.43
C GLY A 74 4.50 2.30 -7.68
N VAL A 75 4.87 3.48 -8.16
CA VAL A 75 4.35 4.76 -7.67
C VAL A 75 3.69 5.49 -8.83
N ILE A 76 2.42 5.88 -8.69
CA ILE A 76 1.71 6.71 -9.67
C ILE A 76 2.08 8.17 -9.40
N PRO A 77 2.79 8.85 -10.32
CA PRO A 77 3.22 10.24 -10.09
C PRO A 77 2.03 11.21 -10.13
N PHE A 78 2.17 12.36 -9.45
CA PHE A 78 1.19 13.46 -9.56
C PHE A 78 1.04 13.97 -10.99
N ALA A 79 2.18 14.15 -11.67
CA ALA A 79 2.26 14.66 -13.02
C ALA A 79 2.45 13.50 -14.00
N GLY A 80 1.56 13.40 -14.97
CA GLY A 80 1.59 12.35 -15.97
C GLY A 80 0.50 12.52 -17.02
N PRO A 81 0.44 11.63 -18.01
CA PRO A 81 -0.67 11.58 -18.94
C PRO A 81 -2.01 11.34 -18.21
N PRO A 82 -3.15 11.68 -18.83
CA PRO A 82 -4.46 11.37 -18.28
C PRO A 82 -4.60 9.89 -17.94
N ARG A 83 -5.12 9.60 -16.74
CA ARG A 83 -5.26 8.24 -16.23
C ARG A 83 -6.48 7.56 -16.86
N GLN A 84 -6.37 6.25 -17.07
CA GLN A 84 -7.50 5.41 -17.48
C GLN A 84 -8.33 4.92 -16.30
N MET A 85 -7.79 4.97 -15.09
CA MET A 85 -8.41 4.56 -13.84
C MET A 85 -8.35 5.72 -12.83
N TRP A 86 -9.44 5.91 -12.07
CA TRP A 86 -9.51 6.89 -10.99
C TRP A 86 -9.03 6.28 -9.66
N PRO A 87 -8.69 7.09 -8.65
CA PRO A 87 -8.37 6.59 -7.32
C PRO A 87 -9.55 5.82 -6.72
N VAL A 88 -9.26 4.65 -6.14
CA VAL A 88 -10.24 3.78 -5.47
C VAL A 88 -9.80 3.49 -4.03
N PRO A 89 -10.71 3.06 -3.14
CA PRO A 89 -10.30 2.57 -1.83
C PRO A 89 -9.24 1.48 -1.94
N THR A 90 -8.36 1.39 -0.96
CA THR A 90 -7.31 0.36 -0.92
C THR A 90 -7.92 -1.02 -1.02
N PHE A 91 -7.38 -1.83 -1.93
CA PHE A 91 -7.80 -3.20 -2.12
C PHE A 91 -6.60 -4.11 -2.37
N ASP A 92 -6.73 -5.36 -1.93
CA ASP A 92 -5.74 -6.42 -2.12
C ASP A 92 -6.36 -7.54 -2.94
N VAL A 93 -5.64 -8.03 -3.93
CA VAL A 93 -6.04 -9.21 -4.72
C VAL A 93 -5.14 -10.39 -4.35
N PHE A 94 -5.77 -11.49 -3.92
CA PHE A 94 -5.10 -12.74 -3.57
C PHE A 94 -5.38 -13.78 -4.66
N ASP A 95 -4.31 -14.23 -5.32
CA ASP A 95 -4.31 -15.31 -6.32
C ASP A 95 -5.40 -15.18 -7.40
N GLU A 96 -5.82 -13.96 -7.73
CA GLU A 96 -6.94 -13.65 -8.64
C GLU A 96 -8.25 -14.37 -8.27
N ARG A 97 -8.43 -14.71 -6.98
CA ARG A 97 -9.58 -15.48 -6.48
C ARG A 97 -10.32 -14.80 -5.35
N ARG A 98 -9.67 -13.87 -4.66
CA ARG A 98 -10.27 -13.15 -3.54
C ARG A 98 -9.76 -11.72 -3.54
N VAL A 99 -10.67 -10.77 -3.31
CA VAL A 99 -10.34 -9.36 -3.11
C VAL A 99 -10.77 -8.94 -1.73
N HIS A 100 -9.89 -8.24 -1.03
CA HIS A 100 -10.26 -7.52 0.19
C HIS A 100 -10.25 -6.02 -0.10
N ILE A 101 -11.25 -5.31 0.40
CA ILE A 101 -11.33 -3.85 0.32
C ILE A 101 -11.43 -3.34 1.74
N GLU A 102 -10.49 -2.48 2.11
CA GLU A 102 -10.52 -1.80 3.40
C GLU A 102 -11.29 -0.49 3.26
N LEU A 103 -12.47 -0.43 3.88
CA LEU A 103 -13.24 0.79 4.05
C LEU A 103 -13.07 1.28 5.49
N LEU A 104 -13.47 2.53 5.74
CA LEU A 104 -13.31 3.17 7.03
C LEU A 104 -13.96 2.38 8.20
N SER A 105 -15.13 1.79 7.96
CA SER A 105 -15.92 1.08 8.98
C SER A 105 -16.04 -0.42 8.76
N ALA A 106 -15.59 -0.93 7.61
CA ALA A 106 -15.83 -2.31 7.22
C ALA A 106 -14.75 -2.83 6.28
N THR A 107 -14.50 -4.13 6.36
CA THR A 107 -13.73 -4.86 5.35
C THR A 107 -14.70 -5.64 4.47
N VAL A 108 -14.62 -5.44 3.16
CA VAL A 108 -15.43 -6.18 2.18
C VAL A 108 -14.58 -7.29 1.59
N THR A 109 -15.09 -8.52 1.60
CA THR A 109 -14.45 -9.68 0.96
C THR A 109 -15.26 -10.09 -0.28
N ILE A 110 -14.61 -10.08 -1.44
CA ILE A 110 -15.21 -10.44 -2.72
C ILE A 110 -14.55 -11.72 -3.21
N THR A 111 -15.37 -12.70 -3.59
CA THR A 111 -14.92 -14.00 -4.14
C THR A 111 -15.64 -14.40 -5.43
N ALA A 112 -16.66 -13.64 -5.85
CA ALA A 112 -17.34 -13.86 -7.12
C ALA A 112 -16.36 -13.61 -8.28
N PRO A 113 -16.06 -14.60 -9.15
CA PRO A 113 -15.00 -14.47 -10.16
C PRO A 113 -15.16 -13.26 -11.10
N THR A 114 -16.40 -12.93 -11.45
CA THR A 114 -16.71 -11.77 -12.30
C THR A 114 -16.36 -10.44 -11.63
N GLU A 115 -16.60 -10.33 -10.31
CA GLU A 115 -16.27 -9.13 -9.55
C GLU A 115 -14.76 -9.07 -9.26
N VAL A 116 -14.13 -10.19 -8.92
CA VAL A 116 -12.67 -10.27 -8.77
C VAL A 116 -11.97 -9.81 -10.05
N GLY A 117 -12.46 -10.21 -11.22
CA GLY A 117 -11.93 -9.78 -12.51
C GLY A 117 -11.97 -8.25 -12.72
N VAL A 118 -12.94 -7.55 -12.14
CA VAL A 118 -13.00 -6.08 -12.19
C VAL A 118 -11.83 -5.45 -11.43
N TYR A 119 -11.50 -5.97 -10.24
CA TYR A 119 -10.39 -5.46 -9.43
C TYR A 119 -9.03 -5.82 -10.02
N VAL A 120 -8.88 -7.02 -10.60
CA VAL A 120 -7.67 -7.39 -11.36
C VAL A 120 -7.45 -6.43 -12.53
N LYS A 121 -8.51 -6.10 -13.27
CA LYS A 121 -8.45 -5.12 -14.36
C LYS A 121 -8.09 -3.72 -13.84
N ALA A 122 -8.71 -3.28 -12.74
CA ALA A 122 -8.41 -2.00 -12.11
C ALA A 122 -6.94 -1.90 -11.68
N HIS A 123 -6.41 -2.92 -11.00
CA HIS A 123 -5.00 -3.00 -10.62
C HIS A 123 -4.08 -2.91 -11.84
N THR A 124 -4.40 -3.64 -12.91
CA THR A 124 -3.63 -3.59 -14.17
C THR A 124 -3.57 -2.17 -14.75
N GLN A 125 -4.69 -1.43 -14.75
CA GLN A 125 -4.74 -0.06 -15.25
C GLN A 125 -3.98 0.93 -14.35
N LEU A 126 -4.04 0.75 -13.02
CA LEU A 126 -3.27 1.54 -12.07
C LEU A 126 -1.77 1.28 -12.23
N ALA A 127 -1.37 0.00 -12.33
CA ALA A 127 0.01 -0.41 -12.53
C ALA A 127 0.60 0.14 -13.84
N ALA A 128 -0.20 0.19 -14.91
CA ALA A 128 0.20 0.80 -16.19
C ALA A 128 0.48 2.31 -16.08
N SER A 129 -0.09 2.98 -15.07
CA SER A 129 0.15 4.40 -14.80
C SER A 129 1.31 4.64 -13.83
N ALA A 130 1.87 3.56 -13.24
CA ALA A 130 2.88 3.65 -12.20
C ALA A 130 4.31 3.60 -12.78
N VAL A 131 5.20 4.43 -12.24
CA VAL A 131 6.64 4.31 -12.46
C VAL A 131 7.24 3.31 -11.48
N HIS A 132 8.31 2.64 -11.89
CA HIS A 132 8.96 1.57 -11.10
C HIS A 132 10.48 1.81 -10.98
N GLY A 133 11.13 1.02 -10.13
CA GLY A 133 12.58 1.03 -9.97
C GLY A 133 13.13 2.41 -9.55
N ALA A 134 14.15 2.90 -10.27
CA ALA A 134 14.81 4.15 -9.94
C ALA A 134 13.87 5.37 -9.95
N ALA A 135 12.83 5.38 -10.79
CA ALA A 135 11.88 6.48 -10.84
C ALA A 135 10.98 6.50 -9.60
N ALA A 136 10.43 5.37 -9.19
CA ALA A 136 9.69 5.23 -7.94
C ALA A 136 10.55 5.58 -6.72
N ARG A 137 11.81 5.10 -6.71
CA ARG A 137 12.78 5.40 -5.64
C ARG A 137 12.98 6.90 -5.46
N ARG A 138 13.12 7.65 -6.56
CA ARG A 138 13.27 9.12 -6.50
C ARG A 138 12.07 9.81 -5.88
N LEU A 139 10.85 9.37 -6.19
CA LEU A 139 9.63 9.97 -5.60
C LEU A 139 9.56 9.73 -4.09
N ILE A 140 9.91 8.52 -3.64
CA ILE A 140 9.94 8.19 -2.20
C ILE A 140 11.07 8.95 -1.49
N THR A 141 12.26 9.03 -2.08
CA THR A 141 13.36 9.82 -1.51
C THR A 141 13.00 11.30 -1.44
N ALA A 142 12.38 11.87 -2.48
CA ALA A 142 11.92 13.26 -2.45
C ALA A 142 10.87 13.50 -1.35
N ALA A 143 10.02 12.51 -1.05
CA ALA A 143 9.08 12.61 0.07
C ALA A 143 9.80 12.60 1.44
N ILE A 144 10.88 11.83 1.59
CA ILE A 144 11.75 11.85 2.79
C ILE A 144 12.40 13.22 2.94
N ASP A 145 13.04 13.73 1.88
CA ASP A 145 13.72 15.03 1.89
C ASP A 145 12.75 16.18 2.23
N ALA A 146 11.46 16.03 1.87
CA ALA A 146 10.43 17.00 2.15
C ALA A 146 9.90 16.95 3.60
N LEU A 147 10.33 16.02 4.45
CA LEU A 147 9.87 15.94 5.84
C LEU A 147 10.41 17.08 6.72
N GLY A 148 11.59 17.62 6.40
CA GLY A 148 12.24 18.72 7.12
C GLY A 148 13.68 18.40 7.49
#